data_AF-A0A9E3RB54-F1
#
_entry.id   AF-A0A9E3RB54-F1
#
_cell.length_a   1.000
_cell.length_b   1.000
_cell.length_c   1.000
_cell.angle_alpha   90.00
_cell.angle_beta   90.00
_cell.angle_gamma   90.00
#
_symmetry.space_group_name_H-M   'P 1'
#
loop_
_entity.id
_entity.type
_entity.pdbx_description
1 polymer ?
#
loop_
_entity_poly.entity_id
_entity_poly.type
_entity_poly.pdbx_seq_one_letter_code
_entity_poly.pdbx_strand_id
1 'polypeptide(L)'
;RTDWGAAPCTIADYLARLRAAQQALAALAPQRALELLAPYFQGCSGGALEQEAHAARALALCQLEQVPAAQADLEWLKARGALRAPLQKTCAALPRLER
;
A
#
# COMPACT_ATOMS: atom_id res chain seq x y z
N ARG A 1 -25.46 -19.32 5.19
CA ARG A 1 -23.97 -19.29 5.30
C ARG A 1 -23.47 -19.26 3.87
N THR A 2 -23.38 -18.06 3.30
CA THR A 2 -23.00 -17.88 1.89
C THR A 2 -21.49 -18.00 1.81
N ASP A 3 -21.05 -19.06 1.15
CA ASP A 3 -19.68 -19.33 0.75
C ASP A 3 -19.30 -18.25 -0.27
N TRP A 4 -18.74 -17.13 0.19
CA TRP A 4 -18.11 -16.17 -0.69
C TRP A 4 -16.79 -16.79 -1.11
N GLY A 5 -16.82 -17.49 -2.25
CA GLY A 5 -15.64 -17.97 -2.95
C GLY A 5 -14.69 -16.80 -3.17
N ALA A 6 -13.76 -16.62 -2.24
CA ALA A 6 -12.57 -15.83 -2.49
C ALA A 6 -11.81 -16.59 -3.57
N ALA A 7 -11.93 -16.13 -4.82
CA ALA A 7 -11.06 -16.59 -5.88
C ALA A 7 -9.62 -16.57 -5.33
N PRO A 8 -8.85 -17.66 -5.46
CA PRO A 8 -7.50 -17.71 -4.93
C PRO A 8 -6.75 -16.53 -5.53
N CYS A 9 -6.29 -15.60 -4.68
CA CYS A 9 -5.56 -14.45 -5.17
C CYS A 9 -4.29 -14.91 -5.88
N THR A 10 -4.29 -14.87 -7.20
CA THR A 10 -3.14 -15.29 -7.99
C THR A 10 -2.10 -14.16 -8.03
N ILE A 11 -0.85 -14.51 -8.32
CA ILE A 11 0.21 -13.52 -8.54
C ILE A 11 -0.16 -12.57 -9.70
N ALA A 12 -0.88 -13.07 -10.72
CA ALA A 12 -1.36 -12.25 -11.83
C ALA A 12 -2.39 -11.21 -11.36
N ASP A 13 -3.33 -11.60 -10.50
CA ASP A 13 -4.30 -10.67 -9.92
C ASP A 13 -3.63 -9.62 -9.03
N TYR A 14 -2.61 -10.02 -8.26
CA TYR A 14 -1.81 -9.07 -7.47
C TYR A 14 -1.08 -8.07 -8.34
N LEU A 15 -0.40 -8.53 -9.39
CA LEU A 15 0.29 -7.66 -10.33
C LEU A 15 -0.67 -6.67 -10.99
N ALA A 16 -1.85 -7.13 -11.42
CA ALA A 16 -2.85 -6.27 -12.03
C ALA A 16 -3.34 -5.19 -11.05
N ARG A 17 -3.68 -5.57 -9.81
CA ARG A 17 -4.14 -4.63 -8.77
C ARG A 17 -3.05 -3.64 -8.35
N LEU A 18 -1.82 -4.12 -8.16
CA LEU A 18 -0.68 -3.29 -7.82
C LEU A 18 -0.38 -2.27 -8.92
N ARG A 19 -0.40 -2.67 -10.20
CA ARG A 19 -0.25 -1.74 -11.33
C ARG A 19 -1.35 -0.70 -11.35
N ALA A 20 -2.61 -1.10 -11.15
CA ALA A 20 -3.72 -0.16 -11.09
C ALA A 20 -3.57 0.83 -9.92
N ALA A 21 -3.10 0.36 -8.75
CA ALA A 21 -2.84 1.22 -7.60
C ALA A 21 -1.69 2.21 -7.89
N GLN A 22 -0.62 1.77 -8.54
CA GLN A 22 0.48 2.65 -8.96
C GLN A 22 0.03 3.71 -9.97
N GLN A 23 -0.83 3.34 -10.92
CA GLN A 23 -1.45 4.28 -11.86
C GLN A 23 -2.33 5.30 -11.13
N ALA A 24 -3.14 4.86 -10.17
CA ALA A 24 -3.95 5.75 -9.34
C ALA A 24 -3.07 6.73 -8.53
N LEU A 25 -1.96 6.27 -7.96
CA LEU A 25 -0.99 7.14 -7.28
C LEU A 25 -0.35 8.17 -8.22
N ALA A 26 0.02 7.75 -9.44
CA ALA A 26 0.56 8.66 -10.45
C ALA A 26 -0.46 9.72 -10.89
N ALA A 27 -1.75 9.37 -10.88
CA ALA A 27 -2.85 10.26 -11.18
C ALA A 27 -3.34 11.09 -9.97
N LEU A 28 -2.60 11.10 -8.85
CA LEU A 28 -2.98 11.78 -7.61
C LEU A 28 -4.36 11.34 -7.06
N ALA A 29 -4.70 10.07 -7.23
CA ALA A 29 -5.90 9.44 -6.69
C ALA A 29 -5.56 8.41 -5.58
N PRO A 30 -4.95 8.83 -4.45
CA PRO A 30 -4.47 7.91 -3.43
C PRO A 30 -5.57 7.11 -2.74
N GLN A 31 -6.78 7.66 -2.59
CA GLN A 31 -7.93 6.91 -2.04
C GLN A 31 -8.26 5.67 -2.88
N ARG A 32 -8.23 5.84 -4.22
CA ARG A 32 -8.45 4.75 -5.16
C ARG A 32 -7.35 3.70 -5.09
N ALA A 33 -6.10 4.12 -4.89
CA ALA A 33 -4.99 3.20 -4.68
C ALA A 33 -5.20 2.34 -3.42
N LEU A 34 -5.70 2.92 -2.32
CA LEU A 34 -6.03 2.18 -1.10
C LEU A 34 -7.14 1.16 -1.32
N GLU A 35 -8.22 1.54 -2.01
CA GLU A 35 -9.33 0.62 -2.34
C GLU A 35 -8.84 -0.60 -3.16
N LEU A 36 -7.96 -0.36 -4.13
CA LEU A 36 -7.41 -1.41 -4.98
C LEU A 36 -6.51 -2.39 -4.20
N LEU A 37 -5.83 -1.89 -3.17
CA LEU A 37 -4.94 -2.66 -2.29
C LEU A 37 -5.68 -3.31 -1.10
N ALA A 38 -6.86 -2.84 -0.71
CA ALA A 38 -7.57 -3.36 0.46
C ALA A 38 -7.79 -4.89 0.47
N PRO A 39 -8.16 -5.54 -0.66
CA PRO A 39 -8.32 -7.00 -0.70
C PRO A 39 -7.02 -7.76 -0.40
N TYR A 40 -5.86 -7.18 -0.72
CA TYR A 40 -4.55 -7.78 -0.44
C TYR A 40 -4.37 -8.00 1.07
N PHE A 41 -4.66 -6.97 1.85
CA PHE A 41 -4.46 -6.98 3.30
C PHE A 41 -5.56 -7.72 4.08
N GLN A 42 -6.67 -8.08 3.43
CA GLN A 42 -7.82 -8.71 4.10
C GLN A 42 -7.88 -10.24 3.96
N GLY A 43 -7.16 -10.84 3.02
CA GLY A 43 -7.22 -12.31 2.85
C GLY A 43 -6.13 -12.91 1.98
N CYS A 44 -5.13 -12.10 1.61
CA CYS A 44 -4.19 -12.40 0.54
C CYS A 44 -2.74 -12.05 0.94
N SER A 45 -2.49 -11.95 2.25
CA SER A 45 -1.19 -11.62 2.87
C SER A 45 -0.17 -12.76 2.74
N GLY A 46 1.12 -12.42 2.67
CA GLY A 46 2.22 -13.39 2.58
C GLY A 46 2.54 -13.91 1.17
N GLY A 47 1.92 -13.33 0.13
CA GLY A 47 2.20 -13.64 -1.27
C GLY A 47 3.40 -12.88 -1.86
N ALA A 48 3.80 -13.26 -3.07
CA ALA A 48 4.74 -12.46 -3.86
C ALA A 48 4.22 -11.02 -4.01
N LEU A 49 5.11 -10.03 -3.93
CA LEU A 49 4.84 -8.58 -4.05
C LEU A 49 4.31 -7.87 -2.79
N GLU A 50 4.43 -8.50 -1.61
CA GLU A 50 4.02 -7.91 -0.33
C GLU A 50 4.73 -6.58 -0.04
N GLN A 51 6.03 -6.49 -0.33
CA GLN A 51 6.81 -5.28 -0.10
C GLN A 51 6.31 -4.13 -0.98
N GLU A 52 6.00 -4.41 -2.25
CA GLU A 52 5.48 -3.44 -3.19
C GLU A 52 4.08 -2.96 -2.79
N ALA A 53 3.23 -3.86 -2.29
CA ALA A 53 1.91 -3.51 -1.78
C ALA A 53 2.01 -2.61 -0.53
N HIS A 54 2.89 -2.94 0.43
CA HIS A 54 3.18 -2.09 1.59
C HIS A 54 3.74 -0.73 1.17
N ALA A 55 4.66 -0.68 0.20
CA ALA A 55 5.22 0.58 -0.29
C ALA A 55 4.16 1.45 -0.99
N ALA A 56 3.32 0.87 -1.83
CA ALA A 56 2.23 1.58 -2.50
C ALA A 56 1.18 2.09 -1.49
N ARG A 57 0.84 1.29 -0.48
CA ARG A 57 -0.07 1.71 0.60
C ARG A 57 0.52 2.86 1.41
N ALA A 58 1.80 2.77 1.80
CA ALA A 58 2.50 3.85 2.50
C ALA A 58 2.47 5.16 1.69
N LEU A 59 2.75 5.11 0.38
CA LEU A 59 2.67 6.28 -0.50
C LEU A 59 1.27 6.88 -0.53
N ALA A 60 0.24 6.05 -0.67
CA ALA A 60 -1.15 6.50 -0.70
C ALA A 60 -1.53 7.19 0.61
N LEU A 61 -1.21 6.58 1.75
CA LEU A 61 -1.48 7.14 3.07
C LEU A 61 -0.73 8.45 3.30
N CYS A 62 0.52 8.54 2.86
CA CYS A 62 1.27 9.80 2.92
C CYS A 62 0.64 10.88 2.03
N GLN A 63 0.28 10.59 0.77
CA GLN A 63 -0.42 11.57 -0.09
C GLN A 63 -1.76 12.06 0.50
N LEU A 64 -2.39 11.27 1.38
CA LEU A 64 -3.61 11.62 2.12
C LEU A 64 -3.34 12.27 3.48
N GLU A 65 -2.08 12.61 3.80
CA GLU A 65 -1.65 13.15 5.09
C GLU A 65 -1.95 12.23 6.29
N GLN A 66 -2.19 10.93 6.05
CA GLN A 66 -2.42 9.91 7.08
C GLN A 66 -1.09 9.29 7.53
N VAL A 67 -0.13 10.16 7.88
CA VAL A 67 1.25 9.76 8.23
C VAL A 67 1.33 8.72 9.35
N PRO A 68 0.53 8.80 10.45
CA PRO A 68 0.55 7.78 11.49
C PRO A 68 0.17 6.38 10.97
N ALA A 69 -0.81 6.29 10.06
CA ALA A 69 -1.19 5.04 9.44
C ALA A 69 -0.11 4.51 8.48
N ALA A 70 0.56 5.41 7.76
CA ALA A 70 1.67 5.05 6.87
C ALA A 70 2.89 4.49 7.64
N GLN A 71 3.11 4.94 8.89
CA GLN A 71 4.27 4.52 9.69
C GLN A 71 4.31 3.00 9.90
N ALA A 72 3.16 2.35 10.07
CA ALA A 72 3.09 0.90 10.21
C ALA A 72 3.68 0.16 8.99
N ASP A 73 3.39 0.64 7.79
CA ASP A 73 3.94 0.10 6.54
C ASP A 73 5.43 0.40 6.40
N LEU A 74 5.87 1.61 6.77
CA LEU A 74 7.28 2.00 6.70
C LEU A 74 8.15 1.19 7.66
N GLU A 75 7.70 0.99 8.90
CA GLU A 75 8.42 0.14 9.86
C GLU A 75 8.42 -1.32 9.42
N TRP A 76 7.32 -1.82 8.84
CA TRP A 76 7.27 -3.17 8.28
C TRP A 76 8.30 -3.37 7.16
N LEU A 77 8.43 -2.38 6.25
CA LEU A 77 9.41 -2.39 5.17
C LEU A 77 10.85 -2.29 5.70
N LYS A 78 11.07 -1.44 6.71
CA LYS A 78 12.38 -1.26 7.35
C LYS A 78 12.86 -2.55 8.02
N ALA A 79 11.97 -3.22 8.75
CA ALA A 79 12.27 -4.48 9.42
C ALA A 79 12.70 -5.61 8.43
N ARG A 80 12.35 -5.48 7.14
CA ARG A 80 12.68 -6.43 6.08
C ARG A 80 13.79 -5.94 5.13
N GLY A 81 14.43 -4.81 5.44
CA GLY A 81 15.45 -4.21 4.57
C GLY A 81 14.91 -3.71 3.22
N ALA A 82 13.59 -3.54 3.09
CA ALA A 82 12.90 -3.17 1.86
C ALA A 82 12.60 -1.66 1.76
N LEU A 83 12.79 -0.92 2.86
CA LEU A 83 12.54 0.52 2.89
C LEU A 83 13.54 1.26 1.99
N ARG A 84 13.03 1.96 0.97
CA ARG A 84 13.85 2.78 0.06
C ARG A 84 13.82 4.25 0.46
N ALA A 85 14.96 4.93 0.34
CA ALA A 85 15.11 6.34 0.72
C ALA A 85 14.09 7.31 0.08
N PRO A 86 13.66 7.16 -1.20
CA PRO A 86 12.64 8.01 -1.80
C PRO A 86 11.26 7.92 -1.12
N LEU A 87 10.90 6.73 -0.62
CA LEU A 87 9.64 6.50 0.09
C LEU A 87 9.63 7.27 1.42
N GLN A 88 10.72 7.17 2.16
CA GLN A 88 10.89 7.87 3.44
C GLN A 88 10.83 9.39 3.29
N LYS A 89 11.44 9.94 2.22
CA LYS A 89 11.38 11.38 1.93
C LYS A 89 9.98 11.86 1.56
N THR A 90 9.22 11.05 0.82
CA THR A 90 7.85 11.40 0.40
C THR A 90 6.92 11.57 1.60
N CYS A 91 7.05 10.71 2.60
CA CYS A 91 6.27 10.82 3.84
C CYS A 91 6.79 11.92 4.78
N ALA A 92 8.10 12.19 4.78
CA ALA A 92 8.71 13.21 5.63
C ALA A 92 8.56 14.66 5.08
N ALA A 93 8.26 14.82 3.79
CA ALA A 93 8.06 16.11 3.14
C ALA A 93 6.66 16.70 3.38
N LEU A 94 5.74 15.93 3.97
CA LEU A 94 4.41 16.42 4.34
C LEU A 94 4.52 17.18 5.66
N PRO A 95 3.91 18.36 5.77
CA PRO A 95 3.94 19.12 7.02
C PRO A 95 3.42 18.21 8.13
N ARG A 96 4.21 18.06 9.20
CA ARG A 96 3.71 17.48 10.45
C ARG A 96 2.60 18.42 10.92
N LEU A 97 1.36 18.09 10.56
CA LEU A 97 0.20 18.67 11.22
C LEU A 97 0.22 18.11 12.64
N GLU A 98 1.03 18.72 13.48
CA GLU A 98 0.89 18.63 14.92
C GLU A 98 -0.53 19.10 15.25
N ARG A 99 -1.38 18.16 15.66
CA ARG A 99 -2.63 18.44 16.37
C ARG A 99 -2.54 17.75 17.72
#